data_AF-A0ABD2RLH8-F1
#
_entry.id   AF-A0ABD2RLH8-F1
#
_cell.length_a   1.000
_cell.length_b   1.000
_cell.length_c   1.000
_cell.angle_alpha   90.00
_cell.angle_beta   90.00
_cell.angle_gamma   90.00
#
_symmetry.space_group_name_H-M   'P 1'
#
loop_
_entity.id
_entity.type
_entity.pdbx_description
1 polymer ?
#
loop_
_entity_poly.entity_id
_entity_poly.type
_entity_poly.pdbx_seq_one_letter_code
_entity_poly.pdbx_strand_id
1 'polypeptide(L)'
;MEEQNFQQRERLVEEITRYKFKNPDLLHQAFTHPSVAQNWASNDRMEYLGDSVLSLMIAKEHYFAYPDLCSEDLTDLRSVNVDTEKLARVAIKYNLHNHLHYQIHLFKEQVEEFRSATLEYPLHSVGCISPPKVLADIVEALIGAIYIDCNFSIDITWQAVKDMLQPLKTPETFEIQHVTKFTDLCQKNKLRVELVDNWDNTREIEYFVDGKFAGKGKSGQNKVTAKNRAARNAYEQVIENLRMKTTVEDL
;
A
#
# COMPACT_ATOMS: atom_id res chain seq x y z
N MET A 1 16.23 26.31 -14.02
CA MET A 1 16.19 25.27 -12.98
C MET A 1 14.93 24.43 -13.11
N GLU A 2 13.75 25.07 -13.22
CA GLU A 2 12.46 24.42 -13.43
C GLU A 2 12.37 23.67 -14.79
N GLU A 3 12.78 24.30 -15.88
CA GLU A 3 12.86 23.68 -17.23
C GLU A 3 13.75 22.43 -17.29
N GLN A 4 14.86 22.41 -16.55
CA GLN A 4 15.77 21.26 -16.49
C GLN A 4 15.16 20.11 -15.68
N ASN A 5 14.43 20.43 -14.61
CA ASN A 5 13.72 19.45 -13.80
C ASN A 5 12.54 18.83 -14.58
N PHE A 6 11.91 19.61 -15.44
CA PHE A 6 10.87 19.15 -16.35
C PHE A 6 11.36 18.06 -17.31
N GLN A 7 12.40 18.35 -18.09
CA GLN A 7 12.95 17.38 -19.04
C GLN A 7 13.48 16.12 -18.35
N GLN A 8 13.97 16.23 -17.11
CA GLN A 8 14.37 15.06 -16.32
C GLN A 8 13.17 14.18 -15.94
N ARG A 9 12.06 14.80 -15.52
CA ARG A 9 10.81 14.10 -15.18
C ARG A 9 10.22 13.39 -16.40
N GLU A 10 10.16 14.05 -17.55
CA GLU A 10 9.69 13.44 -18.80
C GLU A 10 10.53 12.22 -19.18
N ARG A 11 11.85 12.36 -19.20
CA ARG A 11 12.76 11.26 -19.52
C ARG A 11 12.61 10.08 -18.57
N LEU A 12 12.53 10.35 -17.26
CA LEU A 12 12.33 9.32 -16.24
C LEU A 12 11.04 8.54 -16.51
N VAL A 13 9.93 9.25 -16.73
CA VAL A 13 8.62 8.63 -16.93
C VAL A 13 8.56 7.87 -18.25
N GLU A 14 9.11 8.43 -19.32
CA GLU A 14 9.23 7.74 -20.61
C GLU A 14 10.10 6.47 -20.49
N GLU A 15 11.18 6.49 -19.69
CA GLU A 15 12.01 5.31 -19.44
C GLU A 15 11.27 4.21 -18.67
N ILE A 16 10.54 4.59 -17.61
CA ILE A 16 9.80 3.64 -16.76
C ILE A 16 8.62 3.03 -17.50
N THR A 17 7.85 3.86 -18.21
CA THR A 17 6.54 3.48 -18.76
C THR A 17 6.57 3.19 -20.24
N ARG A 18 7.63 3.60 -20.95
CA ARG A 18 7.73 3.62 -22.42
C ARG A 18 6.61 4.43 -23.08
N TYR A 19 5.95 5.30 -22.31
CA TYR A 19 4.88 6.17 -22.76
C TYR A 19 5.43 7.59 -22.96
N LYS A 20 5.22 8.13 -24.15
CA LYS A 20 5.56 9.51 -24.48
C LYS A 20 4.30 10.37 -24.45
N PHE A 21 4.26 11.32 -23.53
CA PHE A 21 3.15 12.25 -23.39
C PHE A 21 2.97 13.10 -24.64
N LYS A 22 1.73 13.23 -25.11
CA LYS A 22 1.34 14.17 -26.17
C LYS A 22 1.16 15.57 -25.61
N ASN A 23 0.60 15.65 -24.41
CA ASN A 23 0.47 16.87 -23.62
C ASN A 23 1.31 16.77 -22.34
N PRO A 24 2.54 17.35 -22.33
CA PRO A 24 3.40 17.34 -21.16
C PRO A 24 2.83 18.04 -19.92
N ASP A 25 1.88 18.97 -20.08
CA ASP A 25 1.23 19.65 -18.95
C ASP A 25 0.49 18.68 -18.04
N LEU A 26 0.01 17.55 -18.60
CA LEU A 26 -0.63 16.50 -17.80
C LEU A 26 0.38 15.82 -16.86
N LEU A 27 1.59 15.54 -17.37
CA LEU A 27 2.66 14.99 -16.55
C LEU A 27 3.11 16.00 -15.48
N HIS A 28 3.15 17.28 -15.82
CA HIS A 28 3.46 18.33 -14.87
C HIS A 28 2.45 18.38 -13.72
N GLN A 29 1.17 18.38 -14.06
CA GLN A 29 0.10 18.40 -13.09
C GLN A 29 0.15 17.18 -12.16
N ALA A 30 0.39 15.98 -12.69
CA ALA A 30 0.50 14.74 -11.90
C ALA A 30 1.61 14.79 -10.83
N PHE A 31 2.66 15.57 -11.07
CA PHE A 31 3.79 15.74 -10.16
C PHE A 31 3.78 17.11 -9.44
N THR A 32 2.61 17.75 -9.34
CA THR A 32 2.44 19.00 -8.60
C THR A 32 1.59 18.76 -7.36
N HIS A 33 2.23 18.82 -6.19
CA HIS A 33 1.54 18.60 -4.92
C HIS A 33 0.55 19.74 -4.62
N PRO A 34 -0.58 19.48 -3.93
CA PRO A 34 -1.60 20.49 -3.66
C PRO A 34 -1.08 21.66 -2.82
N SER A 35 -0.04 21.45 -2.03
CA SER A 35 0.56 22.51 -1.21
C SER A 35 1.25 23.63 -2.00
N VAL A 36 1.58 23.40 -3.28
CA VAL A 36 2.24 24.40 -4.15
C VAL A 36 1.40 24.79 -5.36
N ALA A 37 0.31 24.07 -5.61
CA ALA A 37 -0.57 24.38 -6.72
C ALA A 37 -1.34 25.68 -6.45
N GLN A 38 -1.41 26.56 -7.46
CA GLN A 38 -2.41 27.60 -7.50
C GLN A 38 -3.65 27.06 -8.22
N ASN A 39 -4.85 27.26 -7.64
CA ASN A 39 -6.13 26.76 -8.18
C ASN A 39 -6.15 25.23 -8.37
N TRP A 40 -6.81 24.74 -9.44
CA TRP A 40 -7.06 23.32 -9.74
C TRP A 40 -5.92 22.59 -10.47
N ALA A 41 -4.69 23.13 -10.39
CA ALA A 41 -3.52 22.61 -11.11
C ALA A 41 -2.71 21.59 -10.28
N SER A 42 -3.28 21.03 -9.21
CA SER A 42 -2.67 19.96 -8.41
C SER A 42 -2.94 18.58 -9.01
N ASN A 43 -2.22 17.59 -8.48
CA ASN A 43 -2.37 16.18 -8.80
C ASN A 43 -3.66 15.54 -8.24
N ASP A 44 -4.34 16.12 -7.25
CA ASP A 44 -5.50 15.50 -6.54
C ASP A 44 -6.60 14.96 -7.47
N ARG A 45 -6.93 15.72 -8.53
CA ARG A 45 -7.96 15.30 -9.49
C ARG A 45 -7.51 14.12 -10.35
N MET A 46 -6.22 14.08 -10.66
CA MET A 46 -5.62 12.98 -11.40
C MET A 46 -5.44 11.76 -10.50
N GLU A 47 -5.09 11.93 -9.22
CA GLU A 47 -5.08 10.87 -8.20
C GLU A 47 -6.46 10.21 -8.13
N TYR A 48 -7.51 11.00 -7.90
CA TYR A 48 -8.88 10.51 -7.82
C TYR A 48 -9.30 9.67 -9.05
N LEU A 49 -8.98 10.17 -10.26
CA LEU A 49 -9.24 9.43 -11.49
C LEU A 49 -8.37 8.17 -11.60
N GLY A 50 -7.09 8.31 -11.28
CA GLY A 50 -6.08 7.26 -11.38
C GLY A 50 -6.35 6.07 -10.48
N ASP A 51 -6.80 6.29 -9.25
CA ASP A 51 -7.23 5.23 -8.33
C ASP A 51 -8.37 4.38 -8.94
N SER A 52 -9.39 5.03 -9.49
CA SER A 52 -10.51 4.35 -10.14
C SER A 52 -10.05 3.55 -11.37
N VAL A 53 -9.16 4.13 -12.18
CA VAL A 53 -8.60 3.47 -13.38
C VAL A 53 -7.72 2.28 -13.01
N LEU A 54 -6.85 2.44 -12.01
CA LEU A 54 -6.02 1.37 -11.47
C LEU A 54 -6.88 0.22 -10.92
N SER A 55 -7.91 0.55 -10.13
CA SER A 55 -8.87 -0.40 -9.60
C SER A 55 -9.55 -1.22 -10.70
N LEU A 56 -9.97 -0.56 -11.78
CA LEU A 56 -10.58 -1.23 -12.93
C LEU A 56 -9.58 -2.14 -13.67
N MET A 57 -8.35 -1.65 -13.92
CA MET A 57 -7.32 -2.44 -14.61
C MET A 57 -6.98 -3.70 -13.81
N ILE A 58 -6.71 -3.58 -12.52
CA ILE A 58 -6.39 -4.73 -11.66
C ILE A 58 -7.58 -5.69 -11.57
N ALA A 59 -8.80 -5.19 -11.43
CA ALA A 59 -10.00 -6.04 -11.44
C ALA A 59 -10.17 -6.82 -12.75
N LYS A 60 -9.93 -6.16 -13.90
CA LYS A 60 -9.96 -6.79 -15.23
C LYS A 60 -8.94 -7.91 -15.32
N GLU A 61 -7.69 -7.66 -14.92
CA GLU A 61 -6.63 -8.67 -14.97
C GLU A 61 -6.94 -9.87 -14.07
N HIS A 62 -7.40 -9.63 -12.83
CA HIS A 62 -7.77 -10.72 -11.93
C HIS A 62 -8.95 -11.54 -12.45
N TYR A 63 -9.98 -10.89 -13.01
CA TYR A 63 -11.16 -11.59 -13.55
C TYR A 63 -10.78 -12.59 -14.65
N PHE A 64 -9.87 -12.22 -15.54
CA PHE A 64 -9.43 -13.12 -16.62
C PHE A 64 -8.36 -14.12 -16.18
N ALA A 65 -7.48 -13.75 -15.24
CA ALA A 65 -6.41 -14.63 -14.77
C ALA A 65 -6.91 -15.73 -13.82
N TYR A 66 -7.97 -15.47 -13.05
CA TYR A 66 -8.43 -16.35 -11.98
C TYR A 66 -9.94 -16.65 -12.08
N PRO A 67 -10.38 -17.40 -13.12
CA PRO A 67 -11.81 -17.65 -13.36
C PRO A 67 -12.50 -18.49 -12.26
N ASP A 68 -11.73 -19.20 -11.44
CA ASP A 68 -12.25 -20.08 -10.39
C ASP A 68 -12.39 -19.38 -9.02
N LEU A 69 -11.90 -18.15 -8.89
CA LEU A 69 -12.03 -17.39 -7.64
C LEU A 69 -13.41 -16.75 -7.50
N CYS A 70 -13.92 -16.73 -6.27
CA CYS A 70 -15.18 -16.05 -6.01
C CYS A 70 -14.99 -14.52 -5.92
N SER A 71 -16.10 -13.77 -5.88
CA SER A 71 -16.05 -12.30 -5.84
C SER A 71 -15.35 -11.75 -4.59
N GLU A 72 -15.45 -12.46 -3.46
CA GLU A 72 -14.80 -12.07 -2.21
C GLU A 72 -13.28 -12.19 -2.34
N ASP A 73 -12.78 -13.34 -2.81
CA ASP A 73 -11.35 -13.58 -3.05
C ASP A 73 -10.75 -12.58 -4.06
N LEU A 74 -11.48 -12.27 -5.13
CA LEU A 74 -11.05 -11.28 -6.13
C LEU A 74 -10.98 -9.86 -5.54
N THR A 75 -11.90 -9.53 -4.62
CA THR A 75 -11.92 -8.25 -3.91
C THR A 75 -10.72 -8.13 -2.98
N ASP A 76 -10.43 -9.18 -2.22
CA ASP A 76 -9.27 -9.23 -1.32
C ASP A 76 -7.96 -9.16 -2.11
N LEU A 77 -7.83 -9.92 -3.20
CA LEU A 77 -6.65 -9.88 -4.06
C LEU A 77 -6.47 -8.50 -4.72
N ARG A 78 -7.56 -7.85 -5.16
CA ARG A 78 -7.51 -6.47 -5.66
C ARG A 78 -7.04 -5.51 -4.58
N SER A 79 -7.57 -5.62 -3.35
CA SER A 79 -7.25 -4.69 -2.26
C SER A 79 -5.76 -4.64 -1.94
N VAL A 80 -5.03 -5.75 -2.09
CA VAL A 80 -3.58 -5.78 -1.85
C VAL A 80 -2.74 -5.36 -3.07
N ASN A 81 -3.35 -5.34 -4.26
CA ASN A 81 -2.72 -4.88 -5.50
C ASN A 81 -3.04 -3.41 -5.82
N VAL A 82 -4.03 -2.84 -5.14
CA VAL A 82 -4.43 -1.43 -5.15
C VAL A 82 -4.37 -0.93 -3.70
N ASP A 83 -3.15 -0.88 -3.17
CA ASP A 83 -2.86 -0.56 -1.77
C ASP A 83 -1.85 0.58 -1.68
N THR A 84 -2.03 1.49 -0.71
CA THR A 84 -1.16 2.64 -0.51
C THR A 84 0.30 2.26 -0.29
N GLU A 85 0.58 1.19 0.45
CA GLU A 85 1.95 0.71 0.69
C GLU A 85 2.58 0.19 -0.60
N LYS A 86 1.82 -0.59 -1.38
CA LYS A 86 2.28 -1.08 -2.68
C LYS A 86 2.65 0.08 -3.61
N LEU A 87 1.76 1.06 -3.76
CA LEU A 87 2.01 2.21 -4.63
C LEU A 87 3.12 3.11 -4.08
N ALA A 88 3.23 3.28 -2.78
CA ALA A 88 4.33 4.01 -2.16
C ALA A 88 5.70 3.34 -2.43
N ARG A 89 5.75 2.00 -2.41
CA ARG A 89 6.96 1.24 -2.79
C ARG A 89 7.33 1.46 -4.25
N VAL A 90 6.35 1.54 -5.15
CA VAL A 90 6.56 1.89 -6.57
C VAL A 90 7.19 3.29 -6.69
N ALA A 91 6.63 4.29 -6.01
CA ALA A 91 7.16 5.66 -6.03
C ALA A 91 8.61 5.76 -5.53
N ILE A 92 8.99 4.93 -4.55
CA ILE A 92 10.38 4.84 -4.07
C ILE A 92 11.27 4.11 -5.05
N LYS A 93 10.85 2.93 -5.53
CA LYS A 93 11.60 2.07 -6.46
C LYS A 93 12.03 2.84 -7.70
N TYR A 94 11.14 3.68 -8.23
CA TYR A 94 11.39 4.47 -9.44
C TYR A 94 11.77 5.92 -9.16
N ASN A 95 12.04 6.28 -7.91
CA ASN A 95 12.44 7.64 -7.50
C ASN A 95 11.46 8.76 -7.91
N LEU A 96 10.18 8.44 -8.14
CA LEU A 96 9.17 9.42 -8.58
C LEU A 96 9.01 10.57 -7.59
N HIS A 97 9.13 10.27 -6.30
CA HIS A 97 9.04 11.23 -5.20
C HIS A 97 10.11 12.34 -5.24
N ASN A 98 11.27 12.09 -5.86
CA ASN A 98 12.31 13.11 -6.03
C ASN A 98 11.95 14.16 -7.09
N HIS A 99 10.98 13.85 -7.95
CA HIS A 99 10.50 14.73 -9.01
C HIS A 99 9.19 15.43 -8.65
N LEU A 100 8.61 15.18 -7.48
CA LEU A 100 7.44 15.90 -7.00
C LEU A 100 7.80 17.38 -6.80
N HIS A 101 6.97 18.28 -7.32
CA HIS A 101 7.04 19.69 -6.96
C HIS A 101 6.23 19.89 -5.68
N TYR A 102 6.92 20.21 -4.57
CA TYR A 102 6.31 20.45 -3.28
C TYR A 102 7.13 21.46 -2.46
N GLN A 103 6.45 22.16 -1.55
CA GLN A 103 7.04 22.91 -0.45
C GLN A 103 6.70 22.15 0.81
N ILE A 104 7.66 21.48 1.46
CA ILE A 104 7.67 21.08 2.88
C ILE A 104 8.97 20.29 3.19
N HIS A 105 9.58 20.55 4.35
CA HIS A 105 10.78 19.85 4.83
C HIS A 105 10.51 18.51 5.52
N LEU A 106 9.25 18.23 5.92
CA LEU A 106 8.84 17.01 6.66
C LEU A 106 8.72 15.73 5.81
N PHE A 107 8.83 15.81 4.48
CA PHE A 107 8.62 14.64 3.63
C PHE A 107 9.82 13.69 3.62
N LYS A 108 11.04 14.21 3.77
CA LYS A 108 12.27 13.39 3.65
C LYS A 108 12.41 12.37 4.80
N GLU A 109 12.14 12.79 6.03
CA GLU A 109 12.21 11.90 7.20
C GLU A 109 11.17 10.79 7.11
N GLN A 110 9.93 11.11 6.72
CA GLN A 110 8.87 10.11 6.56
C GLN A 110 9.16 9.11 5.43
N VAL A 111 9.74 9.57 4.32
CA VAL A 111 10.18 8.68 3.23
C VAL A 111 11.30 7.75 3.70
N GLU A 112 12.25 8.26 4.50
CA GLU A 112 13.37 7.45 4.99
C GLU A 112 12.94 6.46 6.09
N GLU A 113 12.03 6.87 6.99
CA GLU A 113 11.38 5.98 7.95
C GLU A 113 10.65 4.85 7.21
N PHE A 114 9.87 5.19 6.19
CA PHE A 114 9.16 4.20 5.37
C PHE A 114 10.14 3.26 4.66
N ARG A 115 11.17 3.81 4.00
CA ARG A 115 12.23 3.03 3.33
C ARG A 115 12.88 2.04 4.31
N SER A 116 13.26 2.50 5.50
CA SER A 116 13.86 1.66 6.52
C SER A 116 12.91 0.56 6.99
N ALA A 117 11.64 0.89 7.22
CA ALA A 117 10.63 -0.08 7.62
C ALA A 117 10.40 -1.16 6.54
N THR A 118 10.48 -0.81 5.25
CA THR A 118 10.32 -1.79 4.16
C THR A 118 11.38 -2.89 4.14
N LEU A 119 12.52 -2.72 4.81
CA LEU A 119 13.56 -3.75 4.93
C LEU A 119 13.10 -4.95 5.78
N GLU A 120 12.26 -4.72 6.78
CA GLU A 120 11.65 -5.80 7.58
C GLU A 120 10.56 -6.55 6.79
N TYR A 121 9.95 -5.89 5.80
CA TYR A 121 8.84 -6.40 5.01
C TYR A 121 9.14 -6.28 3.51
N PRO A 122 9.95 -7.19 2.93
CA PRO A 122 10.49 -7.00 1.58
C PRO A 122 9.39 -6.93 0.49
N LEU A 123 8.28 -7.65 0.68
CA LEU A 123 7.16 -7.64 -0.26
C LEU A 123 6.05 -6.68 0.15
N HIS A 124 5.53 -6.81 1.37
CA HIS A 124 4.42 -6.02 1.89
C HIS A 124 4.30 -6.20 3.40
N SER A 125 3.87 -5.18 4.14
CA SER A 125 3.74 -5.28 5.61
C SER A 125 2.40 -5.83 6.09
N VAL A 126 1.41 -5.86 5.19
CA VAL A 126 0.02 -6.26 5.48
C VAL A 126 -0.55 -5.35 6.59
N GLY A 127 -0.30 -4.05 6.43
CA GLY A 127 -0.76 -3.01 7.33
C GLY A 127 0.05 -2.88 8.63
N CYS A 128 1.26 -3.44 8.72
CA CYS A 128 2.19 -3.20 9.82
C CYS A 128 3.06 -1.94 9.61
N ILE A 129 3.00 -1.31 8.44
CA ILE A 129 3.68 -0.05 8.11
C ILE A 129 2.63 0.94 7.59
N SER A 130 2.83 2.22 7.88
CA SER A 130 2.03 3.30 7.36
C SER A 130 2.89 4.14 6.40
N PRO A 131 2.65 4.07 5.09
CA PRO A 131 3.39 4.86 4.10
C PRO A 131 2.94 6.32 4.09
N PRO A 132 3.81 7.28 3.72
CA PRO A 132 3.40 8.63 3.35
C PRO A 132 2.42 8.58 2.16
N LYS A 133 1.17 9.01 2.37
CA LYS A 133 0.09 8.91 1.36
C LYS A 133 0.49 9.51 0.01
N VAL A 134 1.16 10.66 0.03
CA VAL A 134 1.65 11.35 -1.18
C VAL A 134 2.51 10.49 -2.10
N LEU A 135 3.19 9.45 -1.59
CA LEU A 135 3.93 8.51 -2.45
C LEU A 135 2.98 7.70 -3.34
N ALA A 136 1.87 7.21 -2.79
CA ALA A 136 0.85 6.53 -3.57
C ALA A 136 0.14 7.50 -4.53
N ASP A 137 -0.18 8.70 -4.03
CA ASP A 137 -0.93 9.71 -4.78
C ASP A 137 -0.23 10.11 -6.09
N ILE A 138 1.10 10.19 -6.10
CA ILE A 138 1.88 10.49 -7.32
C ILE A 138 1.76 9.37 -8.35
N VAL A 139 1.74 8.11 -7.92
CA VAL A 139 1.60 6.96 -8.82
C VAL A 139 0.20 6.95 -9.43
N GLU A 140 -0.82 7.16 -8.61
CA GLU A 140 -2.22 7.26 -9.05
C GLU A 140 -2.39 8.44 -10.00
N ALA A 141 -1.85 9.61 -9.66
CA ALA A 141 -1.90 10.78 -10.54
C ALA A 141 -1.18 10.56 -11.87
N LEU A 142 -0.04 9.86 -11.89
CA LEU A 142 0.64 9.48 -13.12
C LEU A 142 -0.23 8.55 -13.99
N ILE A 143 -0.88 7.55 -13.37
CA ILE A 143 -1.83 6.66 -14.07
C ILE A 143 -2.98 7.48 -14.66
N GLY A 144 -3.56 8.41 -13.88
CA GLY A 144 -4.62 9.31 -14.32
C GLY A 144 -4.18 10.21 -15.48
N ALA A 145 -2.97 10.76 -15.44
CA ALA A 145 -2.42 11.60 -16.49
C ALA A 145 -2.21 10.83 -17.80
N ILE A 146 -1.64 9.61 -17.75
CA ILE A 146 -1.49 8.74 -18.92
C ILE A 146 -2.87 8.41 -19.50
N TYR A 147 -3.85 8.09 -18.65
CA TYR A 147 -5.20 7.77 -19.07
C TYR A 147 -5.89 8.94 -19.78
N ILE A 148 -5.70 10.17 -19.32
CA ILE A 148 -6.21 11.36 -20.02
C ILE A 148 -5.49 11.55 -21.37
N ASP A 149 -4.15 11.48 -21.38
CA ASP A 149 -3.32 11.76 -22.56
C ASP A 149 -3.52 10.72 -23.69
N CYS A 150 -3.84 9.48 -23.33
CA CYS A 150 -4.12 8.40 -24.26
C CYS A 150 -5.60 8.37 -24.73
N ASN A 151 -6.39 9.42 -24.42
CA ASN A 151 -7.81 9.53 -24.73
C ASN A 151 -8.65 8.41 -24.08
N PHE A 152 -8.43 8.20 -22.79
CA PHE A 152 -9.18 7.27 -21.93
C PHE A 152 -9.09 5.80 -22.37
N SER A 153 -7.94 5.40 -22.94
CA SER A 153 -7.69 4.01 -23.36
C SER A 153 -7.11 3.18 -22.22
N ILE A 154 -7.93 2.29 -21.64
CA ILE A 154 -7.50 1.36 -20.59
C ILE A 154 -6.34 0.47 -21.04
N ASP A 155 -6.35 -0.01 -22.29
CA ASP A 155 -5.31 -0.94 -22.76
C ASP A 155 -3.96 -0.23 -22.96
N ILE A 156 -3.96 1.02 -23.43
CA ILE A 156 -2.72 1.82 -23.55
C ILE A 156 -2.19 2.17 -22.16
N THR A 157 -3.08 2.60 -21.24
CA THR A 157 -2.67 2.90 -19.86
C THR A 157 -2.09 1.67 -19.18
N TRP A 158 -2.75 0.51 -19.28
CA TRP A 158 -2.24 -0.74 -18.72
C TRP A 158 -0.88 -1.11 -19.30
N GLN A 159 -0.73 -1.04 -20.62
CA GLN A 159 0.54 -1.34 -21.27
C GLN A 159 1.69 -0.43 -20.81
N ALA A 160 1.40 0.82 -20.45
CA ALA A 160 2.37 1.77 -19.93
C ALA A 160 2.77 1.48 -18.47
N VAL A 161 1.85 0.99 -17.64
CA VAL A 161 2.07 0.92 -16.17
C VAL A 161 2.25 -0.50 -15.62
N LYS A 162 1.90 -1.54 -16.37
CA LYS A 162 1.93 -2.93 -15.89
C LYS A 162 3.29 -3.38 -15.35
N ASP A 163 4.39 -2.95 -15.98
CA ASP A 163 5.76 -3.32 -15.58
C ASP A 163 6.17 -2.53 -14.32
N MET A 164 5.72 -1.28 -14.21
CA MET A 164 5.92 -0.43 -13.04
C MET A 164 5.25 -1.00 -11.78
N LEU A 165 4.08 -1.63 -11.94
CA LEU A 165 3.30 -2.22 -10.83
C LEU A 165 3.82 -3.59 -10.37
N GLN A 166 4.81 -4.18 -11.05
CA GLN A 166 5.35 -5.49 -10.68
C GLN A 166 6.27 -5.44 -9.44
N PRO A 167 6.23 -6.51 -8.60
CA PRO A 167 5.39 -7.70 -8.74
C PRO A 167 3.94 -7.46 -8.27
N LEU A 168 2.97 -8.03 -8.98
CA LEU A 168 1.60 -8.18 -8.47
C LEU A 168 1.51 -9.38 -7.53
N LYS A 169 0.72 -9.25 -6.45
CA LYS A 169 0.36 -10.39 -5.62
C LYS A 169 -0.61 -11.28 -6.40
N THR A 170 -0.41 -12.57 -6.26
CA THR A 170 -1.24 -13.65 -6.80
C THR A 170 -1.96 -14.35 -5.64
N PRO A 171 -2.95 -15.22 -5.90
CA PRO A 171 -3.61 -16.00 -4.85
C PRO A 171 -2.64 -16.81 -3.99
N GLU A 172 -1.52 -17.28 -4.58
CA GLU A 172 -0.50 -18.08 -3.89
C GLU A 172 0.44 -17.24 -3.01
N THR A 173 0.62 -15.97 -3.37
CA THR A 173 1.49 -15.01 -2.65
C THR A 173 0.71 -14.02 -1.79
N PHE A 174 -0.63 -14.13 -1.82
CA PHE A 174 -1.53 -13.36 -0.99
C PHE A 174 -1.36 -13.75 0.48
N GLU A 175 -1.25 -12.73 1.33
CA GLU A 175 -1.18 -12.91 2.78
C GLU A 175 -2.44 -12.34 3.40
N ILE A 176 -3.13 -13.18 4.17
CA ILE A 176 -4.29 -12.79 4.97
C ILE A 176 -3.86 -11.75 6.00
N GLN A 177 -4.73 -10.76 6.24
CA GLN A 177 -4.48 -9.72 7.24
C GLN A 177 -4.20 -10.31 8.63
N HIS A 178 -3.25 -9.67 9.35
CA HIS A 178 -2.80 -10.14 10.66
C HIS A 178 -3.93 -10.29 11.67
N VAL A 179 -4.90 -9.37 11.67
CA VAL A 179 -6.08 -9.43 12.54
C VAL A 179 -6.91 -10.67 12.24
N THR A 180 -7.29 -10.89 10.98
CA THR A 180 -8.08 -12.06 10.55
C THR A 180 -7.36 -13.37 10.87
N LYS A 181 -6.08 -13.46 10.52
CA LYS A 181 -5.23 -14.63 10.78
C LYS A 181 -5.17 -14.97 12.28
N PHE A 182 -5.05 -13.95 13.12
CA PHE A 182 -5.07 -14.10 14.58
C PHE A 182 -6.44 -14.54 15.10
N THR A 183 -7.52 -13.87 14.69
CA THR A 183 -8.87 -14.21 15.17
C THR A 183 -9.29 -15.61 14.75
N ASP A 184 -8.96 -16.02 13.52
CA ASP A 184 -9.26 -17.36 13.01
C ASP A 184 -8.52 -18.45 13.78
N LEU A 185 -7.24 -18.21 14.12
CA LEU A 185 -6.46 -19.13 14.95
C LEU A 185 -7.11 -19.32 16.32
N CYS A 186 -7.48 -18.23 16.99
CA CYS A 186 -8.12 -18.28 18.29
C CYS A 186 -9.49 -18.98 18.22
N GLN A 187 -10.31 -18.66 17.21
CA GLN A 187 -11.62 -19.28 17.02
C GLN A 187 -11.50 -20.79 16.79
N LYS A 188 -10.58 -21.24 15.92
CA LYS A 188 -10.33 -22.68 15.67
C LYS A 188 -9.94 -23.44 16.94
N ASN A 189 -9.22 -22.78 17.84
CA ASN A 189 -8.79 -23.36 19.13
C ASN A 189 -9.74 -23.02 20.30
N LYS A 190 -10.91 -22.42 20.03
CA LYS A 190 -11.92 -22.02 21.03
C LYS A 190 -11.36 -21.10 22.14
N LEU A 191 -10.39 -20.26 21.79
CA LEU A 191 -9.76 -19.30 22.70
C LEU A 191 -10.54 -17.98 22.69
N ARG A 192 -10.72 -17.36 23.85
CA ARG A 192 -11.41 -16.06 23.98
C ARG A 192 -10.41 -14.93 23.73
N VAL A 193 -10.74 -14.04 22.79
CA VAL A 193 -9.93 -12.85 22.46
C VAL A 193 -10.54 -11.60 23.06
N GLU A 194 -9.70 -10.76 23.67
CA GLU A 194 -10.06 -9.43 24.17
C GLU A 194 -9.07 -8.40 23.63
N LEU A 195 -9.58 -7.23 23.24
CA LEU A 195 -8.79 -6.11 22.75
C LEU A 195 -8.86 -4.96 23.76
N VAL A 196 -7.70 -4.42 24.13
CA VAL A 196 -7.58 -3.19 24.91
C VAL A 196 -7.07 -2.08 24.01
N ASP A 197 -7.83 -1.00 23.94
CA ASP A 197 -7.61 0.12 23.04
C ASP A 197 -7.09 1.34 23.79
N ASN A 198 -5.78 1.51 23.79
CA ASN A 198 -5.11 2.66 24.41
C ASN A 198 -4.64 3.67 23.36
N TRP A 199 -5.29 3.71 22.19
CA TRP A 199 -4.84 4.52 21.05
C TRP A 199 -4.74 6.02 21.36
N ASP A 200 -5.70 6.57 22.09
CA ASP A 200 -5.75 8.01 22.36
C ASP A 200 -4.73 8.45 23.42
N ASN A 201 -4.30 7.54 24.28
CA ASN A 201 -3.37 7.84 25.38
C ASN A 201 -1.92 7.48 25.03
N THR A 202 -1.68 6.24 24.61
CA THR A 202 -0.33 5.70 24.40
C THR A 202 -0.04 5.34 22.96
N ARG A 203 -1.04 5.46 22.07
CA ARG A 203 -0.99 5.01 20.66
C ARG A 203 -0.77 3.50 20.52
N GLU A 204 -1.27 2.75 21.49
CA GLU A 204 -1.06 1.31 21.61
C GLU A 204 -2.37 0.53 21.57
N ILE A 205 -2.32 -0.67 21.00
CA ILE A 205 -3.37 -1.68 21.00
C ILE A 205 -2.80 -2.95 21.60
N GLU A 206 -3.55 -3.59 22.47
CA GLU A 206 -3.16 -4.85 23.12
C GLU A 206 -4.23 -5.92 22.89
N TYR A 207 -3.78 -7.16 22.71
CA TYR A 207 -4.63 -8.34 22.67
C TYR A 207 -4.34 -9.23 23.86
N PHE A 208 -5.42 -9.76 24.43
CA PHE A 208 -5.41 -10.76 25.48
C PHE A 208 -6.14 -12.01 24.98
N VAL A 209 -5.63 -13.18 25.36
CA VAL A 209 -6.20 -14.48 25.04
C VAL A 209 -6.42 -15.25 26.34
N ASP A 210 -7.67 -15.65 26.60
CA ASP A 210 -8.12 -16.26 27.85
C ASP A 210 -7.66 -15.48 29.11
N GLY A 211 -7.77 -14.15 29.04
CA GLY A 211 -7.38 -13.24 30.12
C GLY A 211 -5.88 -13.02 30.29
N LYS A 212 -5.02 -13.63 29.45
CA LYS A 212 -3.56 -13.45 29.48
C LYS A 212 -3.11 -12.55 28.35
N PHE A 213 -2.12 -11.69 28.60
CA PHE A 213 -1.51 -10.85 27.57
C PHE A 213 -0.95 -11.72 26.44
N ALA A 214 -1.33 -11.40 25.20
CA ALA A 214 -0.90 -12.13 24.01
C ALA A 214 -0.01 -11.28 23.11
N GLY A 215 -0.30 -9.99 22.93
CA GLY A 215 0.54 -9.13 22.11
C GLY A 215 0.16 -7.66 22.16
N LYS A 216 1.11 -6.79 21.82
CA LYS A 216 0.93 -5.34 21.76
C LYS A 216 1.47 -4.79 20.45
N GLY A 217 0.85 -3.75 19.93
CA GLY A 217 1.32 -2.98 18.78
C GLY A 217 1.19 -1.49 19.04
N LYS A 218 2.18 -0.72 18.56
CA LYS A 218 2.23 0.74 18.66
C LYS A 218 2.40 1.35 17.28
N SER A 219 1.77 2.49 17.01
CA SER A 219 2.00 3.28 15.80
C SER A 219 1.80 4.76 16.05
N GLY A 220 2.73 5.61 15.60
CA GLY A 220 2.55 7.06 15.69
C GLY A 220 1.58 7.63 14.66
N GLN A 221 1.28 6.88 13.58
CA GLN A 221 0.59 7.42 12.41
C GLN A 221 -0.90 7.06 12.36
N ASN A 222 -1.26 5.78 12.52
CA ASN A 222 -2.66 5.35 12.46
C ASN A 222 -2.95 4.10 13.30
N LYS A 223 -4.21 4.00 13.74
CA LYS A 223 -4.71 2.97 14.66
C LYS A 223 -4.72 1.58 14.05
N VAL A 224 -5.01 1.49 12.75
CA VAL A 224 -5.03 0.23 11.98
C VAL A 224 -3.65 -0.44 12.05
N THR A 225 -2.58 0.34 11.90
CA THR A 225 -1.20 -0.16 11.98
C THR A 225 -0.87 -0.71 13.36
N ALA A 226 -1.24 0.00 14.43
CA ALA A 226 -1.05 -0.50 15.79
C ALA A 226 -1.83 -1.81 16.01
N LYS A 227 -3.06 -1.90 15.50
CA LYS A 227 -3.89 -3.11 15.59
C LYS A 227 -3.28 -4.29 14.83
N ASN A 228 -2.77 -4.10 13.62
CA ASN A 228 -2.11 -5.15 12.85
C ASN A 228 -0.82 -5.64 13.51
N ARG A 229 0.02 -4.72 14.02
CA ARG A 229 1.21 -5.07 14.80
C ARG A 229 0.85 -5.87 16.06
N ALA A 230 -0.18 -5.45 16.79
CA ALA A 230 -0.65 -6.16 17.97
C ALA A 230 -1.13 -7.58 17.63
N ALA A 231 -1.90 -7.73 16.55
CA ALA A 231 -2.40 -9.01 16.09
C ALA A 231 -1.29 -9.95 15.61
N ARG A 232 -0.29 -9.43 14.89
CA ARG A 232 0.89 -10.20 14.48
C ARG A 232 1.63 -10.75 15.70
N ASN A 233 1.95 -9.89 16.67
CA ASN A 233 2.64 -10.28 17.90
C ASN A 233 1.81 -11.30 18.71
N ALA A 234 0.49 -11.08 18.81
CA ALA A 234 -0.40 -12.00 19.50
C ALA A 234 -0.51 -13.37 18.80
N TYR A 235 -0.54 -13.39 17.48
CA TYR A 235 -0.54 -14.61 16.69
C TYR A 235 0.72 -15.45 16.96
N GLU A 236 1.90 -14.83 16.91
CA GLU A 236 3.18 -15.49 17.17
C GLU A 236 3.21 -16.12 18.59
N GLN A 237 2.78 -15.35 19.60
CA GLN A 237 2.69 -15.83 20.98
C GLN A 237 1.71 -17.00 21.18
N VAL A 238 0.54 -16.94 20.54
CA VAL A 238 -0.46 -18.03 20.66
C VAL A 238 0.03 -19.31 20.01
N ILE A 239 0.67 -19.21 18.84
CA ILE A 239 1.25 -20.39 18.17
C ILE A 239 2.32 -21.04 19.06
N GLU A 240 3.19 -20.25 19.68
CA GLU A 240 4.21 -20.77 20.60
C GLU A 240 3.57 -21.48 21.80
N ASN A 241 2.56 -20.86 22.43
CA ASN A 241 1.83 -21.44 23.55
C ASN A 241 1.14 -22.76 23.19
N LEU A 242 0.57 -22.87 21.99
CA LEU A 242 -0.08 -24.10 21.51
C LEU A 242 0.95 -25.22 21.27
N ARG A 243 2.10 -24.91 20.67
CA ARG A 243 3.19 -25.89 20.45
C ARG A 243 3.73 -26.46 21.77
N MET A 244 3.86 -25.62 22.79
CA MET A 244 4.32 -26.04 24.11
C MET A 244 3.32 -26.98 24.80
N LYS A 245 2.00 -26.76 24.63
CA LYS A 245 0.97 -27.65 25.21
C LYS A 245 1.00 -29.05 24.60
N THR A 246 1.11 -29.16 23.28
CA THR A 246 1.16 -30.46 22.60
C THR A 246 2.37 -31.29 23.04
N THR A 247 3.52 -30.65 23.25
CA THR A 247 4.76 -31.34 23.69
C THR A 247 4.66 -31.89 25.13
N VAL A 248 3.82 -31.31 25.97
CA VAL A 248 3.63 -31.73 27.37
C VAL A 248 2.57 -32.83 27.49
N GLU A 249 1.61 -32.91 26.56
CA GLU A 249 0.58 -33.96 26.53
C GLU A 249 1.08 -35.29 25.93
N ASP A 250 2.20 -35.28 25.20
CA ASP A 250 2.85 -36.44 24.60
C ASP A 250 3.93 -37.11 25.51
N LEU A 251 4.08 -36.66 26.76
CA LEU A 251 5.01 -37.19 27.78
C LEU A 251 4.27 -37.86 28.94
#